data_AF-A0A7X8K3U6-F1
#
_entry.id   AF-A0A7X8K3U6-F1
#
_cell.length_a   1.000
_cell.length_b   1.000
_cell.length_c   1.000
_cell.angle_alpha   90.00
_cell.angle_beta   90.00
_cell.angle_gamma   90.00
#
_symmetry.space_group_name_H-M   'P 1'
#
loop_
_entity.id
_entity.type
_entity.pdbx_description
1 polymer ?
#
loop_
_entity_poly.entity_id
_entity_poly.type
_entity_poly.pdbx_seq_one_letter_code
_entity_poly.pdbx_strand_id
1 'polypeptide(L)'
;MLGTIVNTIAIIVGAVIGKWAGGALKDEMQKVVMQAIGLGVILIGITMAITTNNIMIVLVSLVLGGILGELLAIELQLERMGQALEKMVSNGRGETTFVKGFVSASLLYCVGAMAIMGSLESGLTGQHTTLYAKSLLDGVSAVILAS
;
A
#
# COMPACT_ATOMS: atom_id res chain seq x y z
N MET A 1 7.64 15.95 6.44
CA MET A 1 7.96 14.69 7.14
C MET A 1 6.87 14.22 8.09
N LEU A 2 6.10 15.12 8.72
CA LEU A 2 5.09 14.73 9.70
C LEU A 2 4.03 13.77 9.13
N GLY A 3 3.58 13.98 7.90
CA GLY A 3 2.66 13.06 7.22
C GLY A 3 3.18 11.62 7.09
N THR A 4 4.47 11.43 6.77
CA THR A 4 5.08 10.10 6.66
C THR A 4 5.13 9.40 8.02
N ILE A 5 5.49 10.14 9.08
CA ILE A 5 5.52 9.60 10.45
C ILE A 5 4.12 9.15 10.87
N VAL A 6 3.10 9.98 10.62
CA VAL A 6 1.71 9.63 10.92
C VAL A 6 1.28 8.38 10.16
N ASN A 7 1.66 8.25 8.87
CA ASN A 7 1.35 7.06 8.07
C ASN A 7 1.98 5.79 8.66
N THR A 8 3.27 5.85 8.99
CA THR A 8 3.98 4.72 9.59
C THR A 8 3.35 4.30 10.91
N ILE A 9 3.02 5.26 11.78
CA ILE A 9 2.35 4.99 13.06
C ILE A 9 0.97 4.36 12.82
N ALA A 10 0.19 4.90 11.88
CA ALA A 10 -1.14 4.37 11.56
C ALA A 10 -1.09 2.90 11.09
N ILE A 11 -0.12 2.54 10.23
CA ILE A 11 0.09 1.15 9.79
C ILE A 11 0.47 0.26 10.98
N ILE A 12 1.41 0.69 11.82
CA ILE A 12 1.87 -0.10 12.98
C ILE A 12 0.70 -0.35 13.95
N VAL A 13 -0.02 0.72 14.32
CA VAL A 13 -1.16 0.63 15.24
C VAL A 13 -2.26 -0.23 14.62
N GLY A 14 -2.59 -0.02 13.34
CA GLY A 14 -3.56 -0.81 12.62
C GLY A 14 -3.22 -2.30 12.60
N ALA A 15 -1.97 -2.65 12.29
CA ALA A 15 -1.51 -4.04 12.26
C ALA A 15 -1.55 -4.71 13.66
N VAL A 16 -1.18 -3.97 14.72
CA VAL A 16 -1.27 -4.45 16.11
C VAL A 16 -2.72 -4.71 16.49
N ILE A 17 -3.64 -3.79 16.16
CA ILE A 17 -5.07 -3.96 16.39
C ILE A 17 -5.60 -5.15 15.58
N GLY A 18 -5.25 -5.26 14.30
CA GLY A 18 -5.65 -6.37 13.43
C GLY A 18 -5.25 -7.73 13.99
N LYS A 19 -4.01 -7.87 14.46
CA LYS A 19 -3.54 -9.11 15.07
C LYS A 19 -4.37 -9.56 16.29
N TRP A 20 -4.92 -8.63 17.07
CA TRP A 20 -5.63 -8.95 18.32
C TRP A 20 -7.16 -8.95 18.18
N ALA A 21 -7.70 -8.01 17.41
CA ALA A 21 -9.14 -7.79 17.23
C ALA A 21 -9.66 -8.34 15.89
N GLY A 22 -8.77 -8.68 14.97
CA GLY A 22 -9.07 -9.05 13.60
C GLY A 22 -9.96 -10.29 13.44
N GLY A 23 -9.67 -11.34 14.22
CA GLY A 23 -10.50 -12.55 14.25
C GLY A 23 -11.92 -12.33 14.77
N ALA A 24 -12.25 -11.14 15.31
CA ALA A 24 -13.61 -10.78 15.71
C ALA A 24 -14.44 -10.17 14.55
N LEU A 25 -13.80 -9.78 13.44
CA LEU A 25 -14.48 -9.22 12.27
C LEU A 25 -14.98 -10.36 11.37
N LYS A 26 -16.26 -10.32 10.98
CA LYS A 26 -16.80 -11.25 9.97
C LYS A 26 -16.15 -10.98 8.60
N ASP A 27 -15.87 -12.05 7.85
CA ASP A 27 -15.29 -11.98 6.49
C ASP A 27 -16.06 -11.02 5.56
N GLU A 28 -17.38 -10.95 5.69
CA GLU A 28 -18.24 -10.05 4.91
C GLU A 28 -17.92 -8.58 5.19
N MET A 29 -17.67 -8.24 6.46
CA MET A 29 -17.32 -6.88 6.86
C MET A 29 -15.92 -6.52 6.40
N GLN A 30 -14.97 -7.45 6.48
CA GLN A 30 -13.62 -7.26 5.92
C GLN A 30 -13.69 -6.96 4.40
N LYS A 31 -14.52 -7.70 3.66
CA LYS A 31 -14.75 -7.45 2.21
C LYS A 31 -15.32 -6.07 1.95
N VAL A 32 -16.35 -5.65 2.70
CA VAL A 32 -16.95 -4.30 2.54
C VAL A 32 -15.94 -3.20 2.82
N VAL A 33 -15.13 -3.34 3.87
CA VAL A 33 -14.07 -2.38 4.19
C VAL A 33 -13.04 -2.30 3.07
N MET A 34 -12.55 -3.44 2.57
CA MET A 34 -11.59 -3.46 1.46
C MET A 34 -12.16 -2.86 0.17
N GLN A 35 -13.45 -3.11 -0.13
CA GLN A 35 -14.13 -2.51 -1.26
C GLN A 35 -14.26 -0.98 -1.11
N ALA A 36 -14.59 -0.49 0.09
CA ALA A 36 -14.65 0.94 0.37
C ALA A 36 -13.28 1.62 0.22
N ILE A 37 -12.21 0.99 0.71
CA ILE A 37 -10.83 1.46 0.51
C ILE A 37 -10.50 1.51 -0.98
N GLY A 38 -10.80 0.44 -1.72
CA GLY A 38 -10.57 0.38 -3.16
C GLY A 38 -11.32 1.47 -3.93
N LEU A 39 -12.60 1.72 -3.58
CA LEU A 39 -13.40 2.79 -4.16
C LEU A 39 -12.81 4.18 -3.86
N GLY A 40 -12.33 4.38 -2.64
CA GLY A 40 -11.62 5.60 -2.24
C GLY A 40 -10.33 5.83 -3.04
N VAL A 41 -9.54 4.79 -3.26
CA VAL A 41 -8.32 4.85 -4.07
C VAL A 41 -8.65 5.19 -5.53
N ILE A 42 -9.69 4.59 -6.10
CA ILE A 42 -10.17 4.91 -7.46
C ILE A 42 -10.59 6.38 -7.54
N LEU A 43 -11.40 6.85 -6.58
CA LEU A 43 -11.86 8.24 -6.53
C LEU A 43 -10.66 9.19 -6.55
N ILE A 44 -9.68 8.98 -5.67
CA ILE A 44 -8.54 9.88 -5.57
C ILE A 44 -7.63 9.78 -6.80
N GLY A 45 -7.45 8.58 -7.36
CA GLY A 45 -6.72 8.38 -8.61
C GLY A 45 -7.34 9.15 -9.78
N ILE A 46 -8.67 9.11 -9.92
CA ILE A 46 -9.40 9.88 -10.93
C ILE A 46 -9.25 11.38 -10.69
N THR A 47 -9.39 11.85 -9.44
CA THR A 47 -9.20 13.26 -9.12
C THR A 47 -7.80 13.74 -9.51
N MET A 48 -6.75 13.00 -9.14
CA MET A 48 -5.37 13.33 -9.50
C MET A 48 -5.15 13.35 -11.03
N ALA A 49 -5.74 12.38 -11.73
CA ALA A 49 -5.66 12.29 -13.19
C ALA A 49 -6.34 13.50 -13.88
N ILE A 50 -7.51 13.93 -13.40
CA ILE A 50 -8.23 15.08 -13.94
C ILE A 50 -7.49 16.40 -13.67
N THR A 51 -6.86 16.55 -12.50
CA THR A 51 -6.11 17.77 -12.15
C THR A 51 -4.75 17.90 -12.82
N THR A 52 -4.29 16.87 -13.54
CA THR A 52 -2.98 16.85 -14.19
C THR A 52 -2.94 17.81 -15.38
N ASN A 53 -1.96 18.73 -15.37
CA ASN A 53 -1.71 19.65 -16.48
C ASN A 53 -0.81 19.06 -17.58
N ASN A 54 -0.13 17.92 -17.33
CA ASN A 54 0.89 17.35 -18.22
C ASN A 54 0.61 15.87 -18.54
N ILE A 55 -0.53 15.58 -19.18
CA ILE A 55 -0.96 14.20 -19.45
C ILE A 55 0.05 13.41 -20.29
N MET A 56 0.78 14.05 -21.21
CA MET A 56 1.82 13.39 -22.00
C MET A 56 2.93 12.81 -21.13
N ILE A 57 3.38 13.55 -20.10
CA ILE A 57 4.42 13.08 -19.18
C ILE A 57 3.92 11.85 -18.44
N VAL A 58 2.68 11.87 -17.96
CA VAL A 58 2.07 10.72 -17.28
C VAL A 58 2.03 9.48 -18.17
N LEU A 59 1.59 9.62 -19.43
CA LEU A 59 1.55 8.50 -20.38
C LEU A 59 2.94 7.93 -20.67
N VAL A 60 3.93 8.80 -20.92
CA VAL A 60 5.32 8.37 -21.15
C VAL A 60 5.90 7.67 -19.92
N SER A 61 5.70 8.24 -18.72
CA SER A 61 6.16 7.63 -17.46
C SER A 61 5.51 6.27 -17.20
N LEU A 62 4.22 6.11 -17.51
CA LEU A 62 3.53 4.82 -17.38
C LEU A 62 4.10 3.76 -18.33
N VAL A 63 4.30 4.10 -19.61
CA VAL A 63 4.84 3.17 -20.60
C VAL A 63 6.28 2.78 -20.24
N LEU A 64 7.14 3.76 -19.98
CA LEU A 64 8.54 3.49 -19.64
C LEU A 64 8.65 2.76 -18.30
N GLY A 65 7.88 3.18 -17.30
CA GLY A 65 7.85 2.55 -15.99
C GLY A 65 7.39 1.09 -16.05
N GLY A 66 6.36 0.80 -16.85
CA GLY A 66 5.87 -0.56 -17.07
C GLY A 66 6.89 -1.45 -17.77
N ILE A 67 7.50 -0.97 -18.85
CA ILE A 67 8.56 -1.73 -19.57
C ILE A 67 9.76 -1.98 -18.65
N LEU A 68 10.24 -0.96 -17.95
CA LEU A 68 11.37 -1.11 -17.04
C LEU A 68 11.03 -2.02 -15.86
N GLY A 69 9.84 -1.92 -15.30
CA GLY A 69 9.37 -2.77 -14.21
C GLY A 69 9.31 -4.25 -14.60
N GLU A 70 8.83 -4.53 -15.82
CA GLU A 70 8.79 -5.88 -16.39
C GLU A 70 10.18 -6.44 -16.68
N LEU A 71 11.06 -5.64 -17.31
CA LEU A 71 12.44 -6.04 -17.59
C LEU A 71 13.23 -6.33 -16.31
N LEU A 72 12.97 -5.58 -15.25
CA LEU A 72 13.56 -5.81 -13.93
C LEU A 72 12.87 -6.96 -13.18
N ALA A 73 11.69 -7.40 -13.63
CA ALA A 73 10.86 -8.39 -12.95
C ALA A 73 10.60 -8.03 -11.48
N ILE A 74 10.18 -6.78 -11.21
CA ILE A 74 9.99 -6.24 -9.84
C ILE A 74 9.09 -7.14 -8.99
N GLU A 75 8.00 -7.66 -9.57
CA GLU A 75 7.09 -8.57 -8.87
C GLU A 75 7.77 -9.87 -8.45
N LEU A 76 8.53 -10.50 -9.36
CA LEU A 76 9.29 -11.72 -9.06
C LEU A 76 10.35 -11.47 -7.97
N GLN A 77 10.97 -10.29 -7.97
CA GLN A 77 11.92 -9.92 -6.92
C GLN A 77 11.24 -9.77 -5.56
N LEU A 78 10.07 -9.13 -5.51
CA LEU A 78 9.25 -9.03 -4.29
C LEU A 78 8.83 -10.41 -3.77
N GLU A 79 8.40 -11.31 -4.66
CA GLU A 79 8.08 -12.69 -4.28
C GLU A 79 9.29 -13.44 -3.70
N ARG A 80 10.46 -13.33 -4.35
CA ARG A 80 11.71 -13.94 -3.86
C ARG A 80 12.13 -13.39 -2.51
N MET A 81 11.97 -12.08 -2.29
CA MET A 81 12.20 -11.46 -0.99
C MET A 81 11.22 -11.99 0.08
N GLY A 82 9.94 -12.10 -0.26
CA GLY A 82 8.93 -12.70 0.61
C GLY A 82 9.27 -14.14 0.98
N GLN A 83 9.68 -14.96 0.02
CA GLN A 83 10.11 -16.34 0.25
C GLN A 83 11.38 -16.44 1.12
N ALA A 84 12.33 -15.51 0.94
CA ALA A 84 13.54 -15.45 1.76
C ALA A 84 13.20 -15.11 3.22
N LEU A 85 12.34 -14.11 3.43
CA LEU A 85 11.86 -13.73 4.76
C LEU A 85 11.02 -14.85 5.40
N GLU A 86 10.17 -15.52 4.63
CA GLU A 86 9.39 -16.66 5.11
C GLU A 86 10.32 -17.74 5.66
N LYS A 87 11.37 -18.12 4.93
CA LYS A 87 12.35 -19.13 5.38
C LYS A 87 13.11 -18.72 6.65
N MET A 88 13.26 -17.43 6.90
CA MET A 88 13.92 -16.93 8.12
C MET A 88 12.99 -16.93 9.34
N VAL A 89 11.68 -16.72 9.12
CA VAL A 89 10.70 -16.54 10.19
C VAL A 89 9.92 -17.82 10.50
N SER A 90 9.74 -18.68 9.50
CA SER A 90 9.08 -19.98 9.63
C SER A 90 10.10 -21.08 9.90
N ASN A 91 9.93 -21.82 10.99
CA ASN A 91 10.71 -23.03 11.34
C ASN A 91 10.34 -24.23 10.42
N GLY A 92 10.35 -24.04 9.10
CA GLY A 92 10.11 -25.11 8.11
C GLY A 92 8.64 -25.45 7.86
N ARG A 93 7.68 -24.63 8.30
CA ARG A 93 6.27 -24.72 7.89
C ARG A 93 6.06 -23.72 6.76
N GLY A 94 6.16 -24.17 5.52
CA GLY A 94 5.90 -23.34 4.35
C GLY A 94 4.44 -22.91 4.32
N GLU A 95 4.18 -21.66 4.70
CA GLU A 95 2.87 -21.04 4.61
C GLU A 95 2.88 -20.06 3.44
N THR A 96 2.38 -20.52 2.29
CA THR A 96 2.19 -19.71 1.08
C THR A 96 1.39 -18.42 1.33
N THR A 97 0.63 -18.37 2.43
CA THR A 97 -0.10 -17.20 2.91
C THR A 97 0.83 -16.05 3.33
N PHE A 98 2.01 -16.32 3.90
CA PHE A 98 2.95 -15.28 4.32
C PHE A 98 3.49 -14.49 3.12
N VAL A 99 3.96 -15.18 2.08
CA VAL A 99 4.49 -14.52 0.87
C VAL A 99 3.41 -13.67 0.21
N LYS A 100 2.19 -14.20 0.09
CA LYS A 100 1.04 -13.44 -0.45
C LYS A 100 0.76 -12.20 0.39
N GLY A 101 0.69 -12.33 1.73
CA GLY A 101 0.49 -11.21 2.63
C GLY A 101 1.58 -10.14 2.52
N PHE A 102 2.85 -10.56 2.45
CA PHE A 102 4.00 -9.67 2.28
C PHE A 102 3.95 -8.90 0.95
N VAL A 103 3.72 -9.60 -0.16
CA VAL A 103 3.65 -8.97 -1.49
C VAL A 103 2.46 -8.02 -1.55
N SER A 104 1.27 -8.46 -1.11
CA SER A 104 0.06 -7.61 -1.10
C SER A 104 0.24 -6.36 -0.24
N ALA A 105 0.76 -6.49 0.99
CA ALA A 105 0.99 -5.34 1.87
C ALA A 105 2.05 -4.37 1.29
N SER A 106 3.12 -4.91 0.71
CA SER A 106 4.18 -4.09 0.09
C SER A 106 3.64 -3.27 -1.08
N LEU A 107 2.86 -3.90 -1.96
CA LEU A 107 2.24 -3.21 -3.09
C LEU A 107 1.25 -2.14 -2.61
N LEU A 108 0.41 -2.47 -1.64
CA LEU A 108 -0.64 -1.59 -1.15
C LEU A 108 -0.08 -0.36 -0.42
N TYR A 109 0.92 -0.54 0.45
CA TYR A 109 1.49 0.56 1.23
C TYR A 109 2.57 1.34 0.49
N CYS A 110 3.51 0.65 -0.16
CA CYS A 110 4.75 1.27 -0.65
C CYS A 110 4.68 1.71 -2.12
N VAL A 111 3.89 1.02 -2.95
CA VAL A 111 3.85 1.28 -4.41
C VAL A 111 2.72 2.26 -4.79
N GLY A 112 1.79 2.55 -3.87
CA GLY A 112 0.68 3.47 -4.12
C GLY A 112 1.13 4.88 -4.53
N ALA A 113 0.47 5.46 -5.55
CA ALA A 113 0.80 6.78 -6.09
C ALA A 113 0.83 7.90 -5.03
N MET A 114 -0.02 7.82 -4.01
CA MET A 114 -0.05 8.77 -2.88
C MET A 114 1.20 8.70 -1.99
N ALA A 115 1.92 7.58 -1.96
CA ALA A 115 3.17 7.47 -1.21
C ALA A 115 4.22 8.40 -1.83
N ILE A 116 4.32 8.39 -3.16
CA ILE A 116 5.26 9.21 -3.93
C ILE A 116 4.78 10.66 -3.99
N MET A 117 3.55 10.91 -4.45
CA MET A 117 3.03 12.27 -4.57
C MET A 117 2.86 12.95 -3.21
N GLY A 118 2.36 12.24 -2.20
CA GLY A 118 2.19 12.80 -0.87
C GLY A 118 3.52 13.11 -0.18
N SER A 119 4.57 12.31 -0.38
CA SER A 119 5.91 12.62 0.15
C SER A 119 6.55 13.81 -0.55
N LEU A 120 6.39 13.93 -1.88
CA LEU A 120 6.83 15.11 -2.63
C LEU A 120 6.09 16.37 -2.19
N GLU A 121 4.75 16.33 -2.11
CA GLU A 121 3.92 17.45 -1.64
C GLU A 121 4.33 17.84 -0.22
N SER A 122 4.44 16.88 0.70
CA SER A 122 4.87 17.13 2.07
C SER A 122 6.28 17.71 2.20
N GLY A 123 7.19 17.34 1.31
CA GLY A 123 8.57 17.84 1.33
C GLY A 123 8.68 19.24 0.74
N LEU A 124 7.93 19.51 -0.34
CA LEU A 124 8.06 20.73 -1.12
C LEU A 124 7.14 21.87 -0.67
N THR A 125 5.91 21.55 -0.25
CA THR A 125 4.89 22.56 0.10
C THR A 125 4.59 22.63 1.59
N GLY A 126 5.09 21.67 2.37
CA GLY A 126 4.75 21.52 3.78
C GLY A 126 3.32 21.05 4.04
N GLN A 127 2.52 20.79 2.99
CA GLN A 127 1.16 20.27 3.13
C GLN A 127 1.17 18.75 3.27
N HIS A 128 0.33 18.21 4.16
CA HIS A 128 0.36 16.79 4.52
C HIS A 128 -0.97 16.08 4.24
N THR A 129 -1.93 16.77 3.63
CA THR A 129 -3.29 16.29 3.41
C THR A 129 -3.33 14.94 2.68
N THR A 130 -2.54 14.78 1.62
CA THR A 130 -2.43 13.53 0.85
C THR A 130 -1.89 12.38 1.70
N LEU A 131 -0.87 12.64 2.53
CA LEU A 131 -0.29 11.63 3.43
C LEU A 131 -1.23 11.29 4.58
N TYR A 132 -2.02 12.22 5.09
CA TYR A 132 -3.03 11.93 6.11
C TYR A 132 -4.19 11.10 5.57
N ALA A 133 -4.67 11.42 4.36
CA ALA A 133 -5.64 10.58 3.68
C ALA A 133 -5.08 9.16 3.47
N LYS A 134 -3.83 9.04 3.04
CA LYS A 134 -3.13 7.76 2.93
C LYS A 134 -3.04 7.04 4.29
N SER A 135 -2.71 7.76 5.36
CA SER A 135 -2.59 7.19 6.72
C SER A 135 -3.87 6.51 7.18
N LEU A 136 -5.04 7.09 6.86
CA LEU A 136 -6.33 6.50 7.16
C LEU A 136 -6.58 5.22 6.34
N LEU A 137 -6.33 5.26 5.04
CA LEU A 137 -6.52 4.10 4.15
C LEU A 137 -5.59 2.94 4.53
N ASP A 138 -4.30 3.24 4.70
CA ASP A 138 -3.26 2.27 5.06
C ASP A 138 -3.48 1.73 6.48
N GLY A 139 -3.88 2.58 7.44
CA GLY A 139 -4.15 2.15 8.82
C GLY A 139 -5.36 1.21 8.92
N VAL A 140 -6.46 1.51 8.22
CA VAL A 140 -7.65 0.63 8.20
C VAL A 140 -7.34 -0.67 7.46
N SER A 141 -6.67 -0.62 6.31
CA SER A 141 -6.27 -1.85 5.60
C SER A 141 -5.28 -2.68 6.41
N ALA A 142 -4.42 -2.09 7.24
CA ALA A 142 -3.52 -2.82 8.13
C ALA A 142 -4.24 -3.63 9.20
N VAL A 143 -5.39 -3.15 9.69
CA VAL A 143 -6.24 -3.94 10.60
C VAL A 143 -6.75 -5.19 9.89
N ILE A 144 -7.20 -5.07 8.64
CA ILE A 144 -7.79 -6.17 7.86
C ILE A 144 -6.72 -7.13 7.30
N LEU A 145 -5.53 -6.65 6.95
CA LEU A 145 -4.46 -7.49 6.44
C LEU A 145 -3.71 -8.26 7.53
N ALA A 146 -3.80 -7.81 8.79
CA ALA A 146 -3.20 -8.47 9.95
C ALA A 146 -4.18 -9.37 10.73
N SER A 147 -5.46 -9.38 10.34
CA SER A 147 -6.54 -10.19 10.91
C SER A 147 -6.66 -11.55 10.23
#